data_AF-A0A521JY61-F1
#
_entry.id   AF-A0A521JY61-F1
#
_cell.length_a   1.000
_cell.length_b   1.000
_cell.length_c   1.000
_cell.angle_alpha   90.00
_cell.angle_beta   90.00
_cell.angle_gamma   90.00
#
_symmetry.space_group_name_H-M   'P 1'
#
loop_
_entity.id
_entity.type
_entity.pdbx_description
1 polymer ?
#
loop_
_entity_poly.entity_id
_entity_poly.type
_entity_poly.pdbx_seq_one_letter_code
_entity_poly.pdbx_strand_id
1 'polypeptide(L)'
;MTGSIKTLVGIRPITEGLTLPEDFPNIAYESIRNRIAPKITNPSDQLDQFLGAWNAVLYRFMSCAEHDANFSECIKKAGNAPPRVERYIQEKELFNFFMNGLATIESLYYALCVLGSLLNAKNFPLDDARNINPKKTASQFQMAFPSESLTAILNRTAASSDLQEWKDIRNALAHQTAPGRVVDIGPRGEALWKLNRMPVNSDTTSLRREWLANAVSEIMCEAETFSSNRF
;
A
#
# COMPACT_ATOMS: atom_id res chain seq x y z
N MET A 1 -40.45 27.44 17.24
CA MET A 1 -40.17 27.06 15.85
C MET A 1 -38.76 27.51 15.50
N THR A 2 -37.79 26.62 15.65
CA THR A 2 -36.38 26.89 15.35
C THR A 2 -35.84 25.68 14.61
N GLY A 3 -36.08 25.65 13.30
CA GLY A 3 -35.35 24.81 12.38
C GLY A 3 -34.19 25.62 11.83
N SER A 4 -32.98 25.42 12.35
CA SER A 4 -31.75 25.87 11.70
C SER A 4 -30.98 24.65 11.26
N ILE A 5 -30.82 24.58 9.94
CA ILE A 5 -30.17 23.55 9.15
C ILE A 5 -28.73 23.42 9.64
N LYS A 6 -28.34 22.25 10.15
CA LYS A 6 -26.93 21.89 10.32
C LYS A 6 -26.33 21.77 8.92
N THR A 7 -25.63 22.82 8.52
CA THR A 7 -24.73 22.85 7.36
C THR A 7 -23.80 21.64 7.43
N LEU A 8 -23.83 20.82 6.37
CA LEU A 8 -22.80 19.82 6.10
C LEU A 8 -21.46 20.54 6.05
N VAL A 9 -20.66 20.39 7.11
CA VAL A 9 -19.26 20.82 7.11
C VAL A 9 -18.58 20.03 6.00
N GLY A 10 -18.23 20.72 4.92
CA GLY A 10 -17.47 20.14 3.82
C GLY A 10 -16.21 19.52 4.39
N ILE A 11 -16.11 18.19 4.30
CA ILE A 11 -14.92 17.46 4.72
C ILE A 11 -13.83 17.92 3.75
N ARG A 12 -12.84 18.68 4.23
CA ARG A 12 -11.67 19.03 3.43
C ARG A 12 -11.04 17.75 2.87
N PRO A 13 -10.59 17.74 1.60
CA PRO A 13 -9.82 16.62 1.06
C PRO A 13 -8.64 16.33 1.97
N ILE A 14 -8.36 15.05 2.26
CA ILE A 14 -7.16 14.70 3.05
C ILE A 14 -5.90 15.03 2.26
N THR A 15 -6.01 15.04 0.95
CA THR A 15 -4.93 15.43 0.06
C THR A 15 -4.71 16.94 -0.04
N GLU A 16 -5.52 17.77 0.62
CA GLU A 16 -5.36 19.22 0.59
C GLU A 16 -4.00 19.60 1.21
N GLY A 17 -3.17 20.29 0.43
CA GLY A 17 -1.82 20.70 0.85
C GLY A 17 -0.73 19.62 0.71
N LEU A 18 -1.08 18.43 0.21
CA LEU A 18 -0.11 17.37 -0.10
C LEU A 18 0.27 17.40 -1.58
N THR A 19 1.54 17.16 -1.87
CA THR A 19 2.01 16.89 -3.24
C THR A 19 1.94 15.38 -3.47
N LEU A 20 0.89 14.92 -4.15
CA LEU A 20 0.70 13.50 -4.42
C LEU A 20 1.55 13.05 -5.62
N PRO A 21 2.05 11.81 -5.61
CA PRO A 21 2.52 11.17 -6.85
C PRO A 21 1.41 11.15 -7.90
N GLU A 22 1.75 11.45 -9.16
CA GLU A 22 0.77 11.55 -10.27
C GLU A 22 0.02 10.23 -10.52
N ASP A 23 0.64 9.11 -10.17
CA ASP A 23 0.13 7.75 -10.31
C ASP A 23 -0.66 7.25 -9.08
N PHE A 24 -0.90 8.12 -8.08
CA PHE A 24 -1.82 7.81 -7.01
C PHE A 24 -3.27 8.01 -7.48
N PRO A 25 -4.18 7.04 -7.29
CA PRO A 25 -5.57 7.12 -7.74
C PRO A 25 -6.44 8.05 -6.87
N ASN A 26 -6.08 9.33 -6.80
CA ASN A 26 -6.66 10.33 -5.89
C ASN A 26 -8.18 10.49 -6.05
N ILE A 27 -8.68 10.46 -7.29
CA ILE A 27 -10.11 10.62 -7.58
C ILE A 27 -10.91 9.49 -6.92
N ALA A 28 -10.49 8.24 -7.11
CA ALA A 28 -11.13 7.08 -6.48
C ALA A 28 -10.95 7.11 -4.95
N TYR A 29 -9.76 7.47 -4.48
CA TYR A 29 -9.44 7.57 -3.06
C TYR A 29 -10.38 8.52 -2.31
N GLU A 30 -10.54 9.75 -2.80
CA GLU A 30 -11.43 10.75 -2.19
C GLU A 30 -12.91 10.39 -2.40
N SER A 31 -13.28 9.84 -3.56
CA SER A 31 -14.66 9.40 -3.85
C SER A 31 -15.15 8.37 -2.82
N ILE A 32 -14.37 7.30 -2.62
CA ILE A 32 -14.70 6.25 -1.64
C ILE A 32 -14.77 6.84 -0.24
N ARG A 33 -13.77 7.64 0.16
CA ARG A 33 -13.75 8.24 1.50
C ARG A 33 -14.99 9.09 1.77
N ASN A 34 -15.33 9.98 0.84
CA ASN A 34 -16.47 10.90 0.98
C ASN A 34 -17.81 10.16 0.95
N ARG A 35 -17.86 9.00 0.29
CA ARG A 35 -19.04 8.12 0.29
C ARG A 35 -19.19 7.34 1.59
N ILE A 36 -18.10 6.75 2.09
CA ILE A 36 -18.13 5.80 3.22
C ILE A 36 -18.12 6.51 4.57
N ALA A 37 -17.27 7.52 4.76
CA ALA A 37 -17.08 8.14 6.08
C ALA A 37 -18.39 8.68 6.70
N PRO A 38 -19.30 9.35 5.96
CA PRO A 38 -20.57 9.82 6.53
C PRO A 38 -21.56 8.70 6.88
N LYS A 39 -21.39 7.50 6.30
CA LYS A 39 -22.32 6.37 6.48
C LYS A 39 -22.04 5.57 7.74
N ILE A 40 -20.85 5.73 8.32
CA ILE A 40 -20.49 5.07 9.59
C ILE A 40 -21.04 5.96 10.73
N THR A 41 -22.24 5.62 11.19
CA THR A 41 -22.93 6.39 12.25
C THR A 41 -22.39 6.03 13.64
N ASN A 42 -22.16 7.05 14.48
CA ASN A 42 -21.49 7.04 15.79
C ASN A 42 -19.95 6.95 15.71
N PRO A 43 -19.21 7.60 16.64
CA PRO A 43 -17.80 7.29 16.87
C PRO A 43 -17.73 5.81 17.28
N SER A 44 -17.52 4.98 16.28
CA SER A 44 -17.45 3.54 16.38
C SER A 44 -16.04 3.14 15.98
N ASP A 45 -15.55 2.06 16.58
CA ASP A 45 -14.23 1.52 16.25
C ASP A 45 -14.07 1.28 14.74
N GLN A 46 -15.18 1.08 14.00
CA GLN A 46 -15.18 0.92 12.54
C GLN A 46 -14.81 2.22 11.79
N LEU A 47 -15.28 3.39 12.23
CA LEU A 47 -14.96 4.66 11.59
C LEU A 47 -13.46 4.97 11.76
N ASP A 48 -12.95 4.81 12.98
CA ASP A 48 -11.54 5.05 13.29
C ASP A 48 -10.63 4.07 12.57
N GLN A 49 -11.04 2.79 12.50
CA GLN A 49 -10.32 1.77 11.74
C GLN A 49 -10.30 2.07 10.24
N PHE A 50 -11.46 2.44 9.66
CA PHE A 50 -11.52 2.78 8.24
C PHE A 50 -10.66 4.00 7.92
N LEU A 51 -10.88 5.13 8.62
CA LEU A 51 -10.14 6.37 8.38
C LEU A 51 -8.65 6.19 8.64
N GLY A 52 -8.27 5.50 9.72
CA GLY A 52 -6.87 5.20 10.04
C GLY A 52 -6.19 4.39 8.94
N ALA A 53 -6.84 3.31 8.48
CA ALA A 53 -6.30 2.48 7.41
C ALA A 53 -6.27 3.23 6.07
N TRP A 54 -7.31 3.99 5.74
CA TRP A 54 -7.39 4.77 4.49
C TRP A 54 -6.32 5.87 4.44
N ASN A 55 -6.08 6.57 5.54
CA ASN A 55 -4.99 7.55 5.62
C ASN A 55 -3.63 6.88 5.49
N ALA A 56 -3.48 5.69 6.09
CA ALA A 56 -2.23 4.96 6.01
C ALA A 56 -1.90 4.50 4.58
N VAL A 57 -2.90 4.17 3.75
CA VAL A 57 -2.68 3.90 2.31
C VAL A 57 -1.99 5.08 1.64
N LEU A 58 -2.54 6.29 1.81
CA LEU A 58 -2.01 7.52 1.23
C LEU A 58 -0.57 7.78 1.69
N TYR A 59 -0.35 7.82 3.01
CA TYR A 59 0.97 8.18 3.55
C TYR A 59 2.06 7.17 3.20
N ARG A 60 1.72 5.88 3.20
CA ARG A 60 2.67 4.82 2.86
C ARG A 60 2.97 4.79 1.37
N PHE A 61 1.99 5.07 0.51
CA PHE A 61 2.21 5.18 -0.92
C PHE A 61 3.12 6.36 -1.26
N MET A 62 2.87 7.53 -0.65
CA MET A 62 3.72 8.71 -0.79
C MET A 62 5.16 8.43 -0.33
N SER A 63 5.32 7.88 0.88
CA SER A 63 6.65 7.54 1.41
C SER A 63 7.37 6.51 0.53
N CYS A 64 6.66 5.52 -0.02
CA CYS A 64 7.24 4.58 -0.97
C CYS A 64 7.76 5.28 -2.25
N ALA A 65 7.01 6.24 -2.79
CA ALA A 65 7.44 7.02 -3.95
C ALA A 65 8.68 7.89 -3.65
N GLU A 66 8.72 8.53 -2.47
CA GLU A 66 9.88 9.31 -2.02
C GLU A 66 11.13 8.43 -1.91
N HIS A 67 11.00 7.25 -1.31
CA HIS A 67 12.13 6.32 -1.13
C HIS A 67 12.62 5.71 -2.46
N ASP A 68 11.74 5.51 -3.44
CA ASP A 68 12.14 5.13 -4.81
C ASP A 68 12.99 6.23 -5.48
N ALA A 69 12.51 7.49 -5.43
CA ALA A 69 13.22 8.63 -5.99
C ALA A 69 14.59 8.84 -5.33
N ASN A 70 14.63 8.83 -4.00
CA ASN A 70 15.85 8.99 -3.21
C ASN A 70 16.84 7.85 -3.46
N PHE A 71 16.35 6.61 -3.57
CA PHE A 71 17.19 5.46 -3.88
C PHE A 71 17.83 5.60 -5.27
N SER A 72 17.03 5.93 -6.27
CA SER A 72 17.48 6.18 -7.64
C SER A 72 18.53 7.29 -7.70
N GLU A 73 18.35 8.38 -6.94
CA GLU A 73 19.35 9.45 -6.83
C GLU A 73 20.64 8.96 -6.17
N CYS A 74 20.55 8.19 -5.09
CA CYS A 74 21.72 7.62 -4.41
C CYS A 74 22.52 6.68 -5.31
N ILE A 75 21.84 5.88 -6.15
CA ILE A 75 22.50 5.02 -7.14
C ILE A 75 23.17 5.86 -8.23
N LYS A 76 22.51 6.90 -8.75
CA LYS A 76 23.10 7.81 -9.76
C LYS A 76 24.35 8.52 -9.22
N LYS A 77 24.31 8.96 -7.96
CA LYS A 77 25.38 9.74 -7.33
C LYS A 77 26.59 8.89 -6.93
N ALA A 78 26.36 7.73 -6.32
CA ALA A 78 27.42 6.96 -5.67
C ALA A 78 27.69 5.60 -6.33
N GLY A 79 26.90 5.21 -7.34
CA GLY A 79 26.95 3.89 -7.96
C GLY A 79 26.31 2.80 -7.08
N ASN A 80 26.37 1.56 -7.53
CA ASN A 80 25.77 0.40 -6.87
C ASN A 80 26.64 -0.22 -5.76
N ALA A 81 27.96 0.07 -5.77
CA ALA A 81 28.93 -0.44 -4.81
C ALA A 81 29.68 0.68 -4.06
N PRO A 82 28.97 1.62 -3.39
CA PRO A 82 29.62 2.79 -2.84
C PRO A 82 30.34 2.51 -1.50
N PRO A 83 31.11 3.48 -0.98
CA PRO A 83 31.66 3.45 0.37
C PRO A 83 30.56 3.36 1.45
N ARG A 84 30.98 3.13 2.71
CA ARG A 84 30.06 2.74 3.79
C ARG A 84 28.95 3.75 4.08
N VAL A 85 29.23 5.05 3.99
CA VAL A 85 28.27 6.11 4.33
C VAL A 85 27.15 6.15 3.29
N GLU A 86 27.51 6.17 2.02
CA GLU A 86 26.58 6.15 0.90
C GLU A 86 25.82 4.82 0.84
N ARG A 87 26.48 3.70 1.18
CA ARG A 87 25.83 2.40 1.28
C ARG A 87 24.76 2.38 2.37
N TYR A 88 25.04 2.95 3.55
CA TYR A 88 24.06 3.07 4.61
C TYR A 88 22.81 3.82 4.13
N ILE A 89 23.00 4.94 3.41
CA ILE A 89 21.89 5.70 2.83
C ILE A 89 21.09 4.81 1.86
N GLN A 90 21.77 4.12 0.94
CA GLN A 90 21.12 3.21 -0.01
C GLN A 90 20.32 2.08 0.66
N GLU A 91 20.86 1.45 1.72
CA GLU A 91 20.14 0.41 2.48
C GLU A 91 18.94 0.98 3.25
N LYS A 92 19.07 2.20 3.80
CA LYS A 92 17.97 2.90 4.49
C LYS A 92 16.84 3.22 3.51
N GLU A 93 17.14 3.74 2.32
CA GLU A 93 16.12 4.02 1.30
C GLU A 93 15.46 2.72 0.81
N LEU A 94 16.21 1.65 0.55
CA LEU A 94 15.64 0.33 0.20
C LEU A 94 14.73 -0.22 1.29
N PHE A 95 15.20 -0.19 2.54
CA PHE A 95 14.42 -0.70 3.66
C PHE A 95 13.06 0.00 3.72
N ASN A 96 13.05 1.33 3.71
CA ASN A 96 11.82 2.08 3.81
C ASN A 96 10.95 1.98 2.54
N PHE A 97 11.53 1.84 1.35
CA PHE A 97 10.79 1.56 0.11
C PHE A 97 9.97 0.28 0.26
N PHE A 98 10.62 -0.83 0.62
CA PHE A 98 9.97 -2.14 0.72
C PHE A 98 8.97 -2.22 1.87
N MET A 99 9.30 -1.62 3.02
CA MET A 99 8.38 -1.55 4.15
C MET A 99 7.11 -0.76 3.82
N ASN A 100 7.24 0.44 3.22
CA ASN A 100 6.08 1.28 2.92
C ASN A 100 5.24 0.74 1.77
N GLY A 101 5.84 0.19 0.71
CA GLY A 101 5.07 -0.36 -0.40
C GLY A 101 4.23 -1.57 0.00
N LEU A 102 4.80 -2.53 0.75
CA LEU A 102 4.02 -3.66 1.29
C LEU A 102 2.93 -3.17 2.26
N ALA A 103 3.27 -2.26 3.17
CA ALA A 103 2.32 -1.73 4.14
C ALA A 103 1.17 -0.95 3.47
N THR A 104 1.40 -0.35 2.29
CA THR A 104 0.34 0.30 1.49
C THR A 104 -0.73 -0.72 1.09
N ILE A 105 -0.31 -1.86 0.51
CA ILE A 105 -1.22 -2.94 0.13
C ILE A 105 -1.93 -3.51 1.36
N GLU A 106 -1.21 -3.81 2.44
CA GLU A 106 -1.82 -4.33 3.67
C GLU A 106 -2.88 -3.38 4.25
N SER A 107 -2.61 -2.07 4.22
CA SER A 107 -3.57 -1.03 4.65
C SER A 107 -4.81 -0.98 3.77
N LEU A 108 -4.63 -1.11 2.45
CA LEU A 108 -5.73 -1.07 1.50
C LEU A 108 -6.66 -2.27 1.71
N TYR A 109 -6.11 -3.48 1.84
CA TYR A 109 -6.92 -4.66 2.16
C TYR A 109 -7.58 -4.55 3.53
N TYR A 110 -6.88 -4.00 4.52
CA TYR A 110 -7.49 -3.75 5.83
C TYR A 110 -8.70 -2.82 5.72
N ALA A 111 -8.55 -1.68 5.05
CA ALA A 111 -9.65 -0.73 4.87
C ALA A 111 -10.83 -1.34 4.10
N LEU A 112 -10.56 -2.18 3.09
CA LEU A 112 -11.59 -2.92 2.37
C LEU A 112 -12.26 -3.99 3.22
N CYS A 113 -11.54 -4.62 4.15
CA CYS A 113 -12.14 -5.51 5.14
C CYS A 113 -13.15 -4.77 6.03
N VAL A 114 -12.77 -3.56 6.50
CA VAL A 114 -13.68 -2.70 7.26
C VAL A 114 -14.89 -2.29 6.42
N LEU A 115 -14.69 -1.89 5.16
CA LEU A 115 -15.78 -1.58 4.22
C LEU A 115 -16.71 -2.79 4.02
N GLY A 116 -16.16 -3.99 3.84
CA GLY A 116 -16.91 -5.24 3.77
C GLY A 116 -17.73 -5.51 5.04
N SER A 117 -17.18 -5.18 6.23
CA SER A 117 -17.88 -5.34 7.51
C SER A 117 -19.11 -4.44 7.65
N LEU A 118 -19.11 -3.26 7.01
CA LEU A 118 -20.28 -2.38 6.99
C LEU A 118 -21.46 -2.98 6.22
N LEU A 119 -21.17 -3.85 5.25
CA LEU A 119 -22.17 -4.50 4.40
C LEU A 119 -22.52 -5.92 4.88
N ASN A 120 -21.55 -6.64 5.45
CA ASN A 120 -21.68 -8.04 5.85
C ASN A 120 -20.76 -8.38 7.04
N ALA A 121 -21.08 -7.84 8.22
CA ALA A 121 -20.30 -8.05 9.44
C ALA A 121 -20.05 -9.53 9.78
N LYS A 122 -20.96 -10.44 9.41
CA LYS A 122 -20.82 -11.89 9.64
C LYS A 122 -19.59 -12.48 8.94
N ASN A 123 -19.32 -12.05 7.71
CA ASN A 123 -18.18 -12.55 6.92
C ASN A 123 -16.91 -11.72 7.12
N PHE A 124 -17.02 -10.52 7.66
CA PHE A 124 -15.92 -9.59 7.92
C PHE A 124 -15.82 -9.23 9.41
N PRO A 125 -15.51 -10.19 10.30
CA PRO A 125 -15.29 -9.89 11.70
C PRO A 125 -14.02 -9.03 11.88
N LEU A 126 -14.12 -8.02 12.74
CA LEU A 126 -13.04 -7.06 13.09
C LEU A 126 -12.53 -7.25 14.54
N ASP A 127 -12.94 -8.33 15.20
CA ASP A 127 -12.55 -8.68 16.57
C ASP A 127 -11.03 -8.95 16.71
N ASP A 128 -10.44 -9.53 15.67
CA ASP A 128 -8.99 -9.76 15.58
C ASP A 128 -8.37 -9.03 14.39
N ALA A 129 -8.32 -7.70 14.52
CA ALA A 129 -7.73 -6.79 13.56
C ALA A 129 -6.28 -7.17 13.16
N ARG A 130 -5.50 -7.77 14.07
CA ARG A 130 -4.08 -8.13 13.84
C ARG A 130 -3.92 -9.24 12.81
N ASN A 131 -4.95 -10.07 12.62
CA ASN A 131 -4.93 -11.17 11.68
C ASN A 131 -5.52 -10.80 10.31
N ILE A 132 -5.96 -9.55 10.11
CA ILE A 132 -6.39 -9.06 8.80
C ILE A 132 -5.17 -8.89 7.90
N ASN A 133 -5.21 -9.54 6.75
CA ASN A 133 -4.12 -9.54 5.77
C ASN A 133 -4.71 -9.77 4.36
N PRO A 134 -3.95 -9.51 3.28
CA PRO A 134 -4.48 -9.59 1.92
C PRO A 134 -5.17 -10.91 1.56
N LYS A 135 -4.58 -12.04 1.98
CA LYS A 135 -5.15 -13.38 1.70
C LYS A 135 -6.46 -13.60 2.44
N LYS A 136 -6.53 -13.23 3.72
CA LYS A 136 -7.75 -13.36 4.53
C LYS A 136 -8.87 -12.48 3.96
N THR A 137 -8.58 -11.22 3.69
CA THR A 137 -9.55 -10.28 3.12
C THR A 137 -10.06 -10.72 1.76
N ALA A 138 -9.18 -11.17 0.83
CA ALA A 138 -9.61 -11.68 -0.46
C ALA A 138 -10.56 -12.89 -0.32
N SER A 139 -10.27 -13.82 0.60
CA SER A 139 -11.15 -14.94 0.91
C SER A 139 -12.51 -14.48 1.46
N GLN A 140 -12.53 -13.46 2.33
CA GLN A 140 -13.78 -12.90 2.87
C GLN A 140 -14.64 -12.26 1.76
N PHE A 141 -14.02 -11.52 0.84
CA PHE A 141 -14.70 -11.00 -0.35
C PHE A 141 -15.20 -12.13 -1.26
N GLN A 142 -14.43 -13.20 -1.44
CA GLN A 142 -14.88 -14.37 -2.19
C GLN A 142 -16.11 -15.03 -1.59
N MET A 143 -16.22 -15.08 -0.27
CA MET A 143 -17.38 -15.65 0.43
C MET A 143 -18.61 -14.75 0.40
N ALA A 144 -18.43 -13.44 0.55
CA ALA A 144 -19.53 -12.49 0.70
C ALA A 144 -20.01 -11.91 -0.65
N PHE A 145 -19.11 -11.74 -1.61
CA PHE A 145 -19.31 -10.99 -2.85
C PHE A 145 -18.64 -11.69 -4.04
N PRO A 146 -18.92 -12.97 -4.32
CA PRO A 146 -18.17 -13.79 -5.27
C PRO A 146 -18.19 -13.28 -6.72
N SER A 147 -19.24 -12.55 -7.11
CA SER A 147 -19.45 -12.08 -8.49
C SER A 147 -18.94 -10.66 -8.75
N GLU A 148 -18.40 -9.99 -7.74
CA GLU A 148 -17.88 -8.62 -7.89
C GLU A 148 -16.51 -8.64 -8.57
N SER A 149 -16.28 -7.69 -9.47
CA SER A 149 -14.96 -7.45 -10.06
C SER A 149 -13.89 -7.14 -9.01
N LEU A 150 -14.27 -6.41 -7.94
CA LEU A 150 -13.42 -6.18 -6.78
C LEU A 150 -12.90 -7.49 -6.16
N THR A 151 -13.76 -8.51 -6.05
CA THR A 151 -13.37 -9.81 -5.51
C THR A 151 -12.35 -10.50 -6.41
N ALA A 152 -12.51 -10.42 -7.73
CA ALA A 152 -11.56 -11.00 -8.67
C ALA A 152 -10.18 -10.33 -8.57
N ILE A 153 -10.12 -8.99 -8.50
CA ILE A 153 -8.85 -8.27 -8.40
C ILE A 153 -8.14 -8.52 -7.06
N LEU A 154 -8.88 -8.57 -5.95
CA LEU A 154 -8.29 -8.88 -4.64
C LEU A 154 -7.69 -10.28 -4.60
N ASN A 155 -8.37 -11.28 -5.17
CA ASN A 155 -7.81 -12.63 -5.25
C ASN A 155 -6.57 -12.68 -6.14
N ARG A 156 -6.62 -12.04 -7.32
CA ARG A 156 -5.48 -11.99 -8.26
C ARG A 156 -4.25 -11.36 -7.62
N THR A 157 -4.41 -10.19 -7.01
CA THR A 157 -3.29 -9.47 -6.39
C THR A 157 -2.78 -10.20 -5.14
N ALA A 158 -3.66 -10.76 -4.30
CA ALA A 158 -3.25 -11.53 -3.12
C ALA A 158 -2.48 -12.81 -3.46
N ALA A 159 -2.72 -13.40 -4.64
CA ALA A 159 -2.03 -14.58 -5.16
C ALA A 159 -0.85 -14.27 -6.09
N SER A 160 -0.57 -12.98 -6.35
CA SER A 160 0.48 -12.58 -7.30
C SER A 160 1.90 -12.92 -6.80
N SER A 161 2.77 -13.29 -7.73
CA SER A 161 4.20 -13.46 -7.46
C SER A 161 4.85 -12.16 -7.00
N ASP A 162 4.39 -11.02 -7.51
CA ASP A 162 4.91 -9.70 -7.13
C ASP A 162 4.67 -9.41 -5.65
N LEU A 163 3.43 -9.57 -5.15
CA LEU A 163 3.15 -9.37 -3.73
C LEU A 163 3.92 -10.36 -2.85
N GLN A 164 4.15 -11.58 -3.33
CA GLN A 164 5.00 -12.54 -2.63
C GLN A 164 6.46 -12.08 -2.59
N GLU A 165 6.99 -11.56 -3.71
CA GLU A 165 8.33 -10.99 -3.76
C GLU A 165 8.51 -9.84 -2.76
N TRP A 166 7.54 -8.92 -2.68
CA TRP A 166 7.54 -7.84 -1.69
C TRP A 166 7.64 -8.36 -0.24
N LYS A 167 6.90 -9.43 0.08
CA LYS A 167 6.94 -10.06 1.42
C LYS A 167 8.29 -10.70 1.69
N ASP A 168 8.83 -11.43 0.72
CA ASP A 168 10.12 -12.12 0.86
C ASP A 168 11.26 -11.12 1.06
N ILE A 169 11.25 -10.05 0.26
CA ILE A 169 12.19 -8.94 0.38
C ILE A 169 12.06 -8.26 1.74
N ARG A 170 10.85 -7.87 2.15
CA ARG A 170 10.63 -7.23 3.44
C ARG A 170 11.10 -8.11 4.59
N ASN A 171 10.83 -9.41 4.55
CA ASN A 171 11.24 -10.35 5.59
C ASN A 171 12.77 -10.47 5.65
N ALA A 172 13.45 -10.57 4.50
CA ALA A 172 14.91 -10.59 4.47
C ALA A 172 15.52 -9.30 5.04
N LEU A 173 14.97 -8.14 4.65
CA LEU A 173 15.36 -6.83 5.15
C LEU A 173 15.14 -6.66 6.66
N ALA A 174 13.98 -7.10 7.16
CA ALA A 174 13.60 -6.96 8.57
C ALA A 174 14.39 -7.89 9.49
N HIS A 175 14.72 -9.10 9.03
CA HIS A 175 15.42 -10.08 9.85
C HIS A 175 16.95 -9.98 9.76
N GLN A 176 17.51 -9.36 8.71
CA GLN A 176 18.96 -9.30 8.44
C GLN A 176 19.69 -10.65 8.65
N THR A 177 18.99 -11.79 8.48
CA THR A 177 19.50 -13.14 8.81
C THR A 177 20.38 -13.79 7.74
N ALA A 178 20.77 -13.07 6.67
CA ALA A 178 21.84 -13.47 5.74
C ALA A 178 22.34 -12.23 4.96
N PRO A 179 23.59 -12.22 4.43
CA PRO A 179 24.36 -10.99 4.30
C PRO A 179 23.72 -9.98 3.36
N GLY A 180 23.78 -8.71 3.76
CA GLY A 180 23.51 -7.59 2.84
C GLY A 180 24.34 -7.69 1.55
N ARG A 181 24.11 -6.74 0.64
CA ARG A 181 24.71 -6.68 -0.71
C ARG A 181 26.07 -7.34 -0.85
N VAL A 182 26.19 -8.27 -1.80
CA VAL A 182 27.50 -8.76 -2.26
C VAL A 182 27.97 -7.80 -3.33
N VAL A 183 29.11 -7.20 -3.08
CA VAL A 183 29.86 -6.50 -4.12
C VAL A 183 30.86 -7.52 -4.66
N ASP A 184 30.65 -7.99 -5.89
CA ASP A 184 31.66 -8.83 -6.54
C ASP A 184 32.88 -7.97 -6.85
N ILE A 185 34.05 -8.39 -6.36
CA ILE A 185 35.33 -7.71 -6.59
C ILE A 185 35.86 -8.18 -7.95
N GLY A 186 35.37 -7.56 -9.03
CA GLY A 186 35.82 -7.76 -10.41
C GLY A 186 35.82 -6.45 -11.20
N PRO A 187 36.43 -6.39 -12.41
CA PRO A 187 36.61 -5.15 -13.18
C PRO A 187 35.31 -4.47 -13.63
N ARG A 188 34.13 -5.09 -13.38
CA ARG A 188 32.79 -4.52 -13.58
C ARG A 188 31.89 -4.63 -12.33
N GLY A 189 32.47 -4.79 -11.14
CA GLY A 189 31.82 -5.24 -9.90
C GLY A 189 30.36 -4.80 -9.74
N GLU A 190 29.42 -5.65 -10.16
CA GLU A 190 28.00 -5.42 -9.99
C GLU A 190 27.64 -5.77 -8.55
N ALA A 191 26.99 -4.83 -7.85
CA ALA A 191 26.40 -5.16 -6.57
C ALA A 191 25.14 -5.98 -6.82
N LEU A 192 25.13 -7.20 -6.32
CA LEU A 192 23.96 -8.06 -6.30
C LEU A 192 23.41 -8.12 -4.88
N TRP A 193 22.09 -8.04 -4.78
CA TRP A 193 21.44 -8.46 -3.56
C TRP A 193 21.43 -9.98 -3.49
N LYS A 194 21.87 -10.54 -2.35
CA LYS A 194 21.90 -11.99 -2.17
C LYS A 194 20.52 -12.61 -2.30
N LEU A 195 19.50 -11.86 -1.91
CA LEU A 195 18.12 -12.24 -2.15
C LEU A 195 17.82 -12.17 -3.65
N ASN A 196 17.54 -13.33 -4.24
CA ASN A 196 17.17 -13.52 -5.65
C ASN A 196 18.24 -13.12 -6.70
N ARG A 197 19.49 -12.84 -6.28
CA ARG A 197 20.58 -12.36 -7.17
C ARG A 197 20.17 -11.11 -7.97
N MET A 198 19.33 -10.27 -7.38
CA MET A 198 18.82 -9.08 -8.05
C MET A 198 19.94 -8.03 -8.22
N PRO A 199 20.12 -7.47 -9.42
CA PRO A 199 20.99 -6.32 -9.62
C PRO A 199 20.52 -5.13 -8.78
N VAL A 200 21.47 -4.51 -8.07
CA VAL A 200 21.21 -3.27 -7.36
C VAL A 200 21.43 -2.11 -8.32
N ASN A 201 20.34 -1.52 -8.80
CA ASN A 201 20.33 -0.40 -9.74
C ASN A 201 19.05 0.43 -9.55
N SER A 202 18.81 1.44 -10.40
CA SER A 202 17.55 2.21 -10.37
C SER A 202 16.30 1.33 -10.49
N ASP A 203 16.40 0.23 -11.22
CA ASP A 203 15.27 -0.66 -11.51
C ASP A 203 14.92 -1.57 -10.33
N THR A 204 15.77 -1.61 -9.30
CA THR A 204 15.49 -2.30 -8.04
C THR A 204 14.19 -1.79 -7.42
N THR A 205 13.95 -0.48 -7.45
CA THR A 205 12.75 0.14 -6.85
C THR A 205 11.74 0.59 -7.91
N SER A 206 12.16 1.11 -9.06
CA SER A 206 11.25 1.74 -10.02
C SER A 206 10.20 0.76 -10.61
N LEU A 207 10.63 -0.43 -11.05
CA LEU A 207 9.72 -1.46 -11.59
C LEU A 207 8.69 -1.92 -10.55
N ARG A 208 9.12 -2.02 -9.30
CA ARG A 208 8.26 -2.42 -8.18
C ARG A 208 7.32 -1.29 -7.77
N ARG A 209 7.78 -0.05 -7.90
CA ARG A 209 6.95 1.14 -7.68
C ARG A 209 5.85 1.25 -8.71
N GLU A 210 6.15 0.95 -9.97
CA GLU A 210 5.17 0.87 -11.06
C GLU A 210 4.12 -0.21 -10.78
N TRP A 211 4.56 -1.42 -10.40
CA TRP A 211 3.64 -2.48 -10.01
C TRP A 211 2.72 -2.05 -8.84
N LEU A 212 3.29 -1.42 -7.82
CA LEU A 212 2.51 -0.92 -6.67
C LEU A 212 1.45 0.10 -7.12
N ALA A 213 1.82 1.03 -8.00
CA ALA A 213 0.91 2.03 -8.56
C ALA A 213 -0.30 1.37 -9.25
N ASN A 214 0.00 0.39 -10.11
CA ASN A 214 -1.00 -0.33 -10.88
C ASN A 214 -1.91 -1.16 -9.96
N ALA A 215 -1.34 -1.91 -9.03
CA ALA A 215 -2.10 -2.73 -8.09
C ALA A 215 -3.03 -1.88 -7.19
N VAL A 216 -2.54 -0.75 -6.67
CA VAL A 216 -3.34 0.17 -5.85
C VAL A 216 -4.44 0.81 -6.69
N SER A 217 -4.12 1.25 -7.91
CA SER A 217 -5.08 1.88 -8.82
C SER A 217 -6.19 0.92 -9.25
N GLU A 218 -5.86 -0.29 -9.68
CA GLU A 218 -6.85 -1.30 -10.06
C GLU A 218 -7.78 -1.64 -8.89
N ILE A 219 -7.23 -1.89 -7.70
CA ILE A 219 -8.04 -2.21 -6.52
C ILE A 219 -8.93 -1.02 -6.14
N MET A 220 -8.41 0.22 -6.14
CA MET A 220 -9.20 1.39 -5.78
C MET A 220 -10.29 1.70 -6.80
N CYS A 221 -10.04 1.56 -8.10
CA CYS A 221 -11.06 1.73 -9.13
C CYS A 221 -12.22 0.73 -8.96
N GLU A 222 -11.91 -0.54 -8.71
CA GLU A 222 -12.93 -1.56 -8.47
C GLU A 222 -13.65 -1.35 -7.12
N ALA A 223 -12.94 -0.86 -6.10
CA ALA A 223 -13.54 -0.49 -4.82
C ALA A 223 -14.47 0.73 -4.94
N GLU A 224 -14.15 1.66 -5.83
CA GLU A 224 -14.98 2.82 -6.14
C GLU A 224 -16.31 2.35 -6.74
N THR A 225 -16.26 1.50 -7.76
CA THR A 225 -17.44 0.90 -8.40
C THR A 225 -18.24 0.04 -7.41
N PHE A 226 -17.57 -0.80 -6.61
CA PHE A 226 -18.23 -1.63 -5.61
C PHE A 226 -18.98 -0.78 -4.57
N SER A 227 -18.35 0.29 -4.09
CA SER A 227 -18.96 1.16 -3.08
C SER A 227 -20.06 2.06 -3.66
N SER A 228 -19.93 2.55 -4.90
CA SER A 228 -20.98 3.36 -5.55
C SER A 228 -22.29 2.59 -5.74
N ASN A 229 -22.20 1.28 -5.93
CA ASN A 229 -23.37 0.41 -6.12
C ASN A 229 -24.06 0.03 -4.80
N ARG A 230 -23.47 0.34 -3.64
CA ARG A 230 -23.90 -0.21 -2.34
C ARG A 230 -24.15 0.82 -1.23
N PHE A 231 -23.64 2.05 -1.35
CA PHE A 231 -23.76 3.11 -0.35
C PHE A 231 -24.33 4.40 -0.94
#